data_AF-A0ABD3SVE5-F1
#
_entry.id   AF-A0ABD3SVE5-F1
#
_cell.length_a   1.000
_cell.length_b   1.000
_cell.length_c   1.000
_cell.angle_alpha   90.00
_cell.angle_beta   90.00
_cell.angle_gamma   90.00
#
_symmetry.space_group_name_H-M   'P 1'
#
loop_
_entity.id
_entity.type
_entity.pdbx_description
1 polymer ?
#
loop_
_entity_poly.entity_id
_entity_poly.type
_entity_poly.pdbx_seq_one_letter_code
_entity_poly.pdbx_strand_id
1 'polypeptide(L)' 'MQGFLDDVCKVLDCSSVNPGGFCYEPNTLKSHTSYVLNLNYRKNNVCPQDIGTYVDTDPCK' A
#
# COMPACT_ATOMS: atom_id res chain seq x y z
N MET A 1 -4.02 -10.39 -2.92
CA MET A 1 -3.24 -9.13 -2.86
C MET A 1 -3.96 -7.99 -3.59
N GLN A 2 -4.42 -8.12 -4.84
CA GLN A 2 -5.19 -7.05 -5.51
C GLN A 2 -6.46 -6.61 -4.75
N GLY A 3 -7.25 -7.55 -4.23
CA GLY A 3 -8.50 -7.22 -3.52
C GLY A 3 -8.31 -6.34 -2.27
N PHE A 4 -7.14 -6.38 -1.63
CA PHE A 4 -6.85 -5.48 -0.51
C PHE A 4 -6.57 -4.06 -0.95
N LEU A 5 -5.86 -3.88 -2.08
CA LEU A 5 -5.72 -2.56 -2.67
C LEU A 5 -7.09 -2.00 -2.99
N ASP A 6 -7.94 -2.76 -3.68
CA ASP A 6 -9.29 -2.30 -4.05
C ASP A 6 -10.14 -1.93 -2.82
N ASP A 7 -10.05 -2.70 -1.73
CA ASP A 7 -10.78 -2.41 -0.49
C ASP A 7 -10.23 -1.21 0.28
N VAL A 8 -8.90 -1.09 0.38
CA VAL A 8 -8.28 0.04 1.06
C VAL A 8 -8.47 1.33 0.27
N CYS A 9 -8.35 1.28 -1.06
CA CYS A 9 -8.53 2.43 -1.92
C CYS A 9 -9.97 2.98 -1.96
N LYS A 10 -10.96 2.25 -1.41
CA LYS A 10 -12.31 2.79 -1.15
C LYS A 10 -12.34 3.76 0.04
N VAL A 11 -11.39 3.65 0.97
CA VAL A 11 -11.33 4.43 2.23
C VAL A 11 -10.07 5.30 2.37
N LEU A 12 -9.07 5.03 1.54
CA LEU A 12 -7.78 5.69 1.50
C LEU A 12 -7.48 6.20 0.10
N ASP A 13 -6.68 7.27 0.04
CA ASP A 13 -6.33 7.90 -1.21
C ASP A 13 -5.15 7.17 -1.86
N CYS A 14 -5.46 6.32 -2.84
CA CYS A 14 -4.47 5.55 -3.60
C CYS A 14 -3.94 6.27 -4.84
N SER A 15 -4.21 7.58 -4.99
CA SER A 15 -3.74 8.39 -6.12
C SER A 15 -2.23 8.29 -6.34
N SER A 16 -1.45 8.11 -5.27
CA SER A 16 0.01 7.99 -5.32
C SER A 16 0.54 6.74 -6.04
N VAL A 17 -0.21 5.64 -6.02
CA VAL A 17 0.17 4.34 -6.62
C VAL A 17 -0.61 4.02 -7.88
N ASN A 18 -1.60 4.85 -8.25
CA ASN A 18 -2.31 4.73 -9.51
C ASN A 18 -1.43 5.16 -10.68
N PRO A 19 -1.78 4.77 -11.93
CA PRO A 19 -1.09 5.23 -13.13
C PRO A 19 -0.98 6.76 -13.14
N GLY A 20 0.25 7.28 -13.18
CA GLY A 20 0.55 8.72 -13.10
C GLY A 20 0.84 9.25 -11.69
N GLY A 21 0.75 8.41 -10.66
CA GLY A 21 1.18 8.72 -9.30
C GLY A 21 2.70 8.66 -9.13
N PHE A 22 3.24 9.41 -8.17
CA PHE A 22 4.69 9.48 -7.93
C PHE A 22 5.30 8.16 -7.42
N CYS A 23 4.47 7.25 -6.88
CA CYS A 23 4.85 5.94 -6.35
C CYS A 23 4.28 4.79 -7.21
N TYR A 24 3.98 5.07 -8.48
CA TYR A 24 3.54 4.06 -9.44
C TYR A 24 4.67 3.11 -9.85
N GLU A 25 5.90 3.62 -9.98
CA GLU A 25 7.08 2.85 -10.36
C GLU A 25 7.85 2.39 -9.10
N PRO A 26 8.24 1.11 -9.00
CA PRO A 26 8.01 0.04 -9.99
C PRO A 26 6.55 -0.41 -9.99
N ASN A 27 5.96 -0.55 -11.19
CA ASN A 27 4.57 -0.98 -11.41
C ASN A 27 4.41 -2.49 -11.14
N THR A 28 4.63 -2.85 -9.88
CA THR A 28 4.43 -4.20 -9.37
C THR A 28 3.35 -4.15 -8.32
N LEU A 29 2.49 -5.17 -8.34
CA LEU A 29 1.44 -5.31 -7.36
C LEU A 29 1.98 -5.27 -5.92
N LYS A 30 3.16 -5.84 -5.70
CA LYS A 30 3.81 -5.87 -4.40
C LYS A 30 4.21 -4.46 -3.92
N SER A 31 4.82 -3.64 -4.76
CA SER A 31 5.19 -2.26 -4.38
C SER A 31 3.98 -1.40 -4.09
N HIS A 32 2.94 -1.46 -4.92
CA HIS A 32 1.69 -0.74 -4.66
C HIS A 32 1.04 -1.21 -3.36
N THR A 33 1.00 -2.52 -3.12
CA THR A 33 0.44 -3.10 -1.88
C THR A 33 1.23 -2.67 -0.65
N SER A 34 2.58 -2.68 -0.70
CA SER A 34 3.43 -2.23 0.41
C SER A 34 3.19 -0.76 0.78
N TYR A 35 3.08 0.11 -0.22
CA TYR A 35 2.79 1.53 0.02
C TYR A 35 1.41 1.73 0.64
N VAL A 36 0.39 1.04 0.13
CA VAL A 36 -0.99 1.15 0.63
C VAL A 36 -1.12 0.54 2.03
N LEU A 37 -0.38 -0.53 2.34
CA LEU A 37 -0.27 -1.07 3.71
C LEU A 37 0.31 -0.02 4.67
N ASN A 38 1.38 0.66 4.29
CA ASN A 38 1.98 1.71 5.12
C ASN A 38 1.00 2.86 5.36
N LEU A 39 0.28 3.30 4.33
CA LEU A 39 -0.77 4.31 4.45
C LEU A 39 -1.91 3.85 5.38
N ASN A 40 -2.37 2.62 5.23
CA ASN A 40 -3.43 2.06 6.07
C ASN A 40 -2.99 1.92 7.53
N TYR A 41 -1.75 1.53 7.77
CA TYR A 41 -1.18 1.47 9.11
C TYR A 41 -1.09 2.87 9.74
N ARG A 42 -0.60 3.88 9.01
CA ARG A 42 -0.52 5.25 9.52
C ARG A 42 -1.88 5.87 9.81
N LYS A 43 -2.90 5.57 9.00
CA LYS A 43 -4.24 6.17 9.14
C LYS A 43 -5.12 5.41 10.13
N ASN A 44 -5.10 4.08 10.07
CA ASN A 44 -6.03 3.21 10.81
C ASN A 44 -5.35 2.37 11.90
N ASN A 45 -4.01 2.35 11.99
CA ASN A 45 -3.23 1.46 12.86
C ASN A 45 -3.53 -0.03 12.63
N VAL A 46 -3.92 -0.39 11.40
CA VAL A 46 -4.24 -1.77 11.00
C VAL A 46 -3.23 -2.26 9.98
N CYS A 47 -2.52 -3.34 10.31
CA CYS A 47 -1.65 -4.09 9.38
C CYS A 47 -2.13 -5.54 9.29
N PRO A 48 -2.84 -5.94 8.22
CA PRO A 48 -3.23 -7.33 8.03
C PRO A 48 -2.00 -8.19 7.74
N GLN A 49 -1.70 -9.10 8.69
CA GLN A 49 -0.54 -10.00 8.66
C GLN A 49 -0.53 -10.93 7.43
N ASP A 50 -1.70 -11.21 6.85
CA ASP A 50 -1.85 -12.07 5.66
C ASP A 50 -1.37 -11.39 4.36
N ILE A 51 -1.15 -10.06 4.40
CA ILE A 51 -0.87 -9.24 3.22
C ILE A 51 0.51 -8.59 3.34
N GLY A 52 0.90 -8.19 4.55
CA GLY A 52 2.23 -7.66 4.83
C GLY A 52 2.67 -7.98 6.25
N THR A 53 3.98 -8.04 6.44
CA THR A 53 4.59 -8.16 7.77
C THR A 53 5.03 -6.78 8.26
N TYR A 54 5.07 -6.59 9.58
CA TYR A 54 5.74 -5.44 10.15
C TYR A 54 7.23 -5.54 9.80
N VAL A 55 7.70 -4.65 8.96
CA VAL A 55 9.12 -4.46 8.66
C VAL A 55 9.50 -3.08 9.15
N ASP A 56 10.50 -3.03 10.02
CA ASP A 56 11.06 -1.77 10.54
C ASP A 56 11.76 -0.95 9.43
N THR A 57 12.03 -1.59 8.29
CA THR A 57 12.55 -0.99 7.06
C THR A 57 11.44 -0.64 6.09
N ASP A 58 11.27 0.66 5.87
CA ASP A 58 10.32 1.25 4.92
C ASP A 58 10.63 0.76 3.48
N PRO A 59 9.74 -0.02 2.82
CA PRO A 59 10.00 -0.59 1.49
C PRO A 59 10.13 0.45 0.37
N CYS A 60 9.75 1.71 0.64
CA CYS A 60 9.80 2.82 -0.29
C CYS A 60 11.08 3.68 -0.15
N LYS A 61 12.17 3.13 0.42
CA LYS A 61 13.51 3.73 0.39
C LYS A 61 14.48 2.91 -0.44
#